data_AF-A0A355ITB3-F1
#
_entry.id   AF-A0A355ITB3-F1
#
_cell.length_a   1.000
_cell.length_b   1.000
_cell.length_c   1.000
_cell.angle_alpha   90.00
_cell.angle_beta   90.00
_cell.angle_gamma   90.00
#
_symmetry.space_group_name_H-M   'P 1'
#
loop_
_entity.id
_entity.type
_entity.pdbx_description
1 polymer ?
#
loop_
_entity_poly.entity_id
_entity_poly.type
_entity_poly.pdbx_seq_one_letter_code
_entity_poly.pdbx_strand_id
1 'polypeptide(L)'
;MNEEQLKQKRQRYHQLLIALGWERYKEVIVSSRFNVKSTIDLTEQQMDELIEDAKHHLYRQNRPVSADAKQLRTWRNRCLLVLAQRDIKATPKDWSAVNNELAKKQYQWIMSPAELEKGHINQKGLYAFTTVDDLKKLFNQLSAIRDNELIRAKREQEMAFKN
;
A
#
# COMPACT_ATOMS: atom_id res chain seq x y z
N MET A 1 24.49 12.80 40.78
CA MET A 1 24.03 12.80 39.38
C MET A 1 23.89 11.35 38.94
N ASN A 2 22.76 11.00 38.33
CA ASN A 2 22.28 9.62 38.24
C ASN A 2 22.81 8.91 36.98
N GLU A 3 24.11 8.62 36.98
CA GLU A 3 24.83 8.00 35.85
C GLU A 3 24.25 6.62 35.48
N GLU A 4 23.72 5.90 36.48
CA GLU A 4 22.97 4.65 36.29
C GLU A 4 21.68 4.83 35.48
N GLN A 5 20.92 5.90 35.70
CA GLN A 5 19.69 6.17 34.96
C GLN A 5 19.97 6.49 33.49
N LEU A 6 21.03 7.24 33.22
CA LEU A 6 21.48 7.53 31.85
C LEU A 6 21.93 6.25 31.12
N LYS A 7 22.64 5.34 31.81
CA LYS A 7 23.00 4.02 31.25
C LYS A 7 21.77 3.21 30.87
N GLN A 8 20.77 3.13 31.76
CA GLN A 8 19.52 2.42 31.49
C GLN A 8 18.75 3.03 30.30
N LYS A 9 18.68 4.37 30.21
CA LYS A 9 18.04 5.08 29.09
C LYS A 9 18.75 4.81 27.76
N ARG A 10 20.08 4.82 27.73
CA ARG A 10 20.87 4.48 26.53
C ARG A 10 20.64 3.05 26.07
N GLN A 11 20.59 2.10 27.01
CA GLN A 11 20.31 0.70 26.70
C GLN A 11 18.90 0.52 26.14
N ARG A 12 17.91 1.20 26.73
CA ARG A 12 16.52 1.18 26.25
C ARG A 12 16.37 1.79 24.87
N TYR A 13 17.03 2.91 24.59
CA TYR A 13 17.06 3.51 23.26
C TYR A 13 17.70 2.57 22.23
N HIS A 14 18.80 1.89 22.58
CA HIS A 14 19.43 0.92 21.68
C HIS A 14 18.51 -0.27 21.37
N GLN A 15 17.81 -0.81 22.36
CA GLN A 15 16.81 -1.87 22.15
C GLN A 15 15.68 -1.42 21.21
N LEU A 16 15.20 -0.17 21.35
CA LEU A 16 14.19 0.40 20.46
C LEU A 16 14.70 0.55 19.02
N LEU A 17 15.95 0.97 18.83
CA LEU A 17 16.55 1.05 17.50
C LEU A 17 16.71 -0.32 16.84
N ILE A 18 17.05 -1.36 17.61
CA ILE A 18 17.09 -2.74 17.10
C ILE A 18 15.69 -3.17 16.65
N ALA A 19 14.65 -2.91 17.46
CA ALA A 19 13.27 -3.23 17.10
C ALA A 19 12.78 -2.50 15.83
N LEU A 20 13.27 -1.28 15.59
CA LEU A 20 13.00 -0.49 14.38
C LEU A 20 13.87 -0.89 13.17
N GLY A 21 14.94 -1.67 13.37
CA GLY A 21 15.96 -1.93 12.35
C GLY A 21 16.83 -0.72 12.01
N TRP A 22 16.89 0.29 12.89
CA TRP A 22 17.57 1.57 12.67
C TRP A 22 18.93 1.68 13.35
N GLU A 23 19.48 0.56 13.83
CA GLU A 23 20.77 0.50 14.52
C GLU A 23 21.89 1.23 13.76
N ARG A 24 21.93 1.07 12.44
CA ARG A 24 22.94 1.70 11.56
C ARG A 24 22.81 3.22 11.43
N TYR A 25 21.66 3.78 11.76
CA TYR A 25 21.38 5.21 11.66
C TYR A 25 21.51 5.94 13.00
N LYS A 26 21.90 5.24 14.06
CA LYS A 26 22.02 5.81 15.41
C LYS A 26 22.86 7.09 15.45
N GLU A 27 24.03 7.07 14.83
CA GLU A 27 24.93 8.24 14.78
C GLU A 27 24.33 9.39 14.00
N VAL A 28 23.70 9.10 12.86
CA VAL A 28 23.04 10.10 11.99
C VAL A 28 21.85 10.75 12.70
N ILE A 29 21.05 9.97 13.43
CA ILE A 29 19.88 10.48 14.16
C ILE A 29 20.32 11.42 15.28
N VAL A 30 21.35 11.02 16.02
CA VAL A 30 21.87 11.79 17.16
C VAL A 30 22.59 13.06 16.68
N SER A 31 23.39 12.97 15.61
CA SER A 31 24.08 14.11 15.03
C SER A 31 23.11 15.11 14.40
N SER A 32 22.06 14.62 13.72
CA SER A 32 21.07 15.47 13.05
C SER A 32 20.21 16.28 14.04
N ARG A 33 19.83 15.68 15.17
CA ARG A 33 18.93 16.34 16.14
C ARG A 33 19.62 17.22 17.17
N PHE A 34 20.77 16.79 17.68
CA PHE A 34 21.41 17.43 18.83
C PHE A 34 22.83 17.92 18.53
N ASN A 35 23.28 17.79 17.29
CA ASN A 35 24.62 18.19 16.84
C ASN A 35 25.77 17.56 17.68
N VAL A 36 25.52 16.39 18.26
CA VAL A 36 26.49 15.61 19.04
C VAL A 36 26.84 14.31 18.32
N LYS A 37 28.06 13.82 18.54
CA LYS A 37 28.58 12.63 17.86
C LYS A 37 28.13 11.33 18.52
N SER A 38 27.75 11.37 19.80
CA SER A 38 27.43 10.18 20.57
C SER A 38 26.30 10.40 21.56
N THR A 39 25.58 9.32 21.85
CA THR A 39 24.60 9.28 22.95
C THR A 39 25.23 9.45 24.33
N ILE A 40 26.57 9.45 24.42
CA ILE A 40 27.34 9.70 25.64
C ILE A 40 27.28 11.17 26.06
N ASP A 41 27.20 12.08 25.08
CA ASP A 41 27.21 13.53 25.30
C ASP A 41 25.81 14.11 25.53
N LEU A 42 24.78 13.27 25.47
CA LEU A 42 23.38 13.66 25.63
C LEU A 42 22.98 13.79 27.10
N THR A 43 22.22 14.84 27.39
CA THR A 43 21.56 15.02 28.68
C THR A 43 20.39 14.04 28.85
N GLU A 44 19.91 13.89 30.08
CA GLU A 44 18.79 13.00 30.39
C GLU A 44 17.51 13.35 29.62
N GLN A 45 17.21 14.65 29.47
CA GLN A 45 16.05 15.13 28.72
C GLN A 45 16.15 14.81 27.22
N GLN A 46 17.32 15.00 26.61
CA GLN A 46 17.54 14.68 25.19
C GLN A 46 17.45 13.17 24.93
N MET A 47 17.88 12.34 25.89
CA MET A 47 17.69 10.89 25.82
C MET A 47 16.21 10.50 25.90
N ASP A 48 15.42 11.15 26.75
CA ASP A 48 13.98 10.88 26.84
C ASP A 48 13.24 11.27 25.55
N GLU A 49 13.60 12.39 24.93
CA GLU A 49 13.06 12.80 23.62
C GLU A 49 13.34 11.75 22.53
N LEU A 50 14.56 11.20 22.48
CA LEU A 50 14.92 10.13 21.54
C LEU A 50 14.13 8.84 21.79
N ILE A 51 13.90 8.51 23.06
CA ILE A 51 13.13 7.32 23.44
C ILE A 51 11.66 7.48 23.05
N GLU A 52 11.04 8.63 23.33
CA GLU A 52 9.66 8.90 22.96
C GLU A 52 9.46 8.90 21.45
N ASP A 53 10.38 9.51 20.70
CA ASP A 53 10.33 9.50 19.25
C ASP A 53 10.46 8.08 18.67
N ALA A 54 11.42 7.29 19.18
CA ALA A 54 11.58 5.89 18.77
C ALA A 54 10.34 5.05 19.09
N LYS A 55 9.71 5.24 20.26
CA LYS A 55 8.43 4.58 20.60
C LYS A 55 7.32 4.98 19.64
N HIS A 56 7.21 6.26 19.31
CA HIS A 56 6.19 6.75 18.39
C HIS A 56 6.38 6.18 16.98
N HIS A 57 7.62 6.05 16.50
CA HIS A 57 7.94 5.36 15.26
C HIS A 57 7.58 3.87 15.31
N LEU A 58 7.89 3.20 16.42
CA LEU A 58 7.58 1.78 16.60
C LEU A 58 6.07 1.54 16.65
N TYR A 59 5.32 2.44 17.30
CA TYR A 59 3.86 2.41 17.32
C TYR A 59 3.27 2.62 15.93
N ARG A 60 3.81 3.54 15.12
CA ARG A 60 3.37 3.73 13.72
C ARG A 60 3.66 2.51 12.86
N GLN A 61 4.82 1.88 13.03
CA GLN A 61 5.21 0.68 12.28
C GLN A 61 4.34 -0.53 12.65
N ASN A 62 4.05 -0.70 13.94
CA ASN A 62 3.22 -1.78 14.48
C ASN A 62 1.74 -1.45 14.53
N ARG A 63 1.32 -0.31 13.95
CA ARG A 63 -0.09 0.08 13.94
C ARG A 63 -0.88 -1.03 13.25
N PRO A 64 -1.84 -1.68 13.93
CA PRO A 64 -2.62 -2.73 13.31
C PRO A 64 -3.36 -2.11 12.11
N VAL A 65 -3.04 -2.60 10.92
CA VAL A 65 -3.80 -2.27 9.71
C VAL A 65 -5.24 -2.71 9.98
N SER A 66 -6.20 -1.78 9.88
CA SER A 66 -7.60 -2.08 10.13
C SER A 66 -8.04 -3.28 9.28
N ALA A 67 -8.98 -4.09 9.79
CA ALA A 67 -9.50 -5.24 9.08
C ALA A 67 -9.98 -4.85 7.66
N ASP A 68 -10.61 -3.69 7.54
CA ASP A 68 -11.09 -3.14 6.27
C ASP A 68 -9.95 -2.85 5.29
N ALA A 69 -8.83 -2.27 5.75
CA ALA A 69 -7.69 -2.00 4.89
C ALA A 69 -7.03 -3.30 4.39
N LYS A 70 -7.01 -4.36 5.21
CA LYS A 70 -6.56 -5.70 4.76
C LYS A 70 -7.51 -6.29 3.71
N GLN A 71 -8.82 -6.15 3.91
CA GLN A 71 -9.82 -6.63 2.95
C GLN A 71 -9.74 -5.87 1.62
N LEU A 72 -9.65 -4.53 1.65
CA LEU A 72 -9.46 -3.70 0.46
C LEU A 72 -8.21 -4.11 -0.33
N ARG A 73 -7.08 -4.31 0.35
CA ARG A 73 -5.84 -4.78 -0.29
C ARG A 73 -6.04 -6.15 -0.95
N THR A 74 -6.70 -7.07 -0.24
CA THR A 74 -6.97 -8.43 -0.75
C THR A 74 -7.81 -8.38 -2.02
N TRP A 75 -8.88 -7.61 -2.02
CA TRP A 75 -9.77 -7.51 -3.19
C TRP A 75 -9.17 -6.73 -4.35
N ARG A 76 -8.36 -5.69 -4.10
CA ARG A 76 -7.57 -5.03 -5.16
C ARG A 76 -6.62 -6.00 -5.83
N ASN A 77 -5.90 -6.82 -5.05
CA ASN A 77 -5.02 -7.85 -5.59
C ASN A 77 -5.79 -8.89 -6.42
N ARG A 78 -6.98 -9.31 -5.97
CA ARG A 78 -7.83 -10.22 -6.77
C ARG A 78 -8.25 -9.61 -8.10
N CYS A 79 -8.63 -8.33 -8.13
CA CYS A 79 -8.96 -7.64 -9.39
C CYS A 79 -7.74 -7.57 -10.33
N LEU A 80 -6.56 -7.27 -9.79
CA LEU A 80 -5.31 -7.27 -10.57
C LEU A 80 -5.00 -8.63 -11.20
N LEU A 81 -5.23 -9.72 -10.46
CA LEU A 81 -5.00 -11.07 -10.99
C LEU A 81 -5.90 -11.37 -12.21
N VAL A 82 -7.18 -10.99 -12.15
CA VAL A 82 -8.10 -11.19 -13.28
C VAL A 82 -7.71 -10.32 -14.48
N LEU A 83 -7.29 -9.06 -14.24
CA LEU A 83 -6.77 -8.19 -15.29
C LEU A 83 -5.52 -8.78 -15.95
N ALA A 84 -4.58 -9.29 -15.15
CA ALA A 84 -3.35 -9.91 -15.67
C ALA A 84 -3.63 -11.18 -16.49
N GLN A 85 -4.67 -11.96 -16.15
CA GLN A 85 -5.13 -13.10 -16.96
C GLN A 85 -5.68 -12.69 -18.33
N ARG A 86 -6.16 -11.45 -18.46
CA ARG A 86 -6.60 -10.83 -19.73
C ARG A 86 -5.46 -10.05 -20.40
N ASP A 87 -4.22 -10.29 -19.98
CA ASP A 87 -2.99 -9.62 -20.43
C ASP A 87 -2.91 -8.10 -20.12
N ILE A 88 -3.74 -7.62 -19.19
CA ILE A 88 -3.73 -6.24 -18.72
C ILE A 88 -2.89 -6.18 -17.45
N LYS A 89 -1.59 -5.98 -17.63
CA LYS A 89 -0.59 -6.02 -16.55
C LYS A 89 -0.25 -4.63 -16.04
N ALA A 90 -0.02 -4.51 -14.73
CA ALA A 90 0.57 -3.33 -14.11
C ALA A 90 1.94 -3.68 -13.54
N THR A 91 2.87 -2.73 -13.61
CA THR A 91 4.16 -2.79 -12.92
C THR A 91 4.20 -1.71 -11.84
N PRO A 92 5.11 -1.80 -10.85
CA PRO A 92 5.24 -0.74 -9.85
C PRO A 92 5.51 0.65 -10.44
N LYS A 93 6.07 0.73 -11.66
CA LYS A 93 6.40 1.98 -12.34
C LYS A 93 5.35 2.42 -13.36
N ASP A 94 4.51 1.49 -13.83
CA ASP A 94 3.54 1.77 -14.89
C ASP A 94 2.21 1.04 -14.64
N TRP A 95 1.16 1.84 -14.48
CA TRP A 95 -0.22 1.43 -14.27
C TRP A 95 -1.14 1.82 -15.42
N SER A 96 -0.59 2.38 -16.51
CA SER A 96 -1.35 2.93 -17.63
C SER A 96 -2.34 1.92 -18.20
N ALA A 97 -1.93 0.68 -18.44
CA ALA A 97 -2.80 -0.36 -18.99
C ALA A 97 -4.03 -0.64 -18.11
N VAL A 98 -3.83 -0.78 -16.80
CA VAL A 98 -4.92 -0.99 -15.82
C VAL A 98 -5.81 0.24 -15.74
N ASN A 99 -5.24 1.44 -15.72
CA ASN A 99 -6.00 2.69 -15.65
C ASN A 99 -6.83 2.91 -16.92
N ASN A 100 -6.26 2.64 -18.09
CA ASN A 100 -6.95 2.75 -19.38
C ASN A 100 -8.10 1.74 -19.49
N GLU A 101 -7.92 0.51 -19.01
CA GLU A 101 -9.01 -0.46 -18.94
C GLU A 101 -10.13 0.03 -18.01
N LEU A 102 -9.77 0.48 -16.81
CA LEU A 102 -10.74 0.94 -15.80
C LEU A 102 -11.33 2.32 -16.08
N ALA A 103 -10.83 3.04 -17.09
CA ALA A 103 -11.42 4.28 -17.61
C ALA A 103 -12.60 4.02 -18.56
N LYS A 104 -12.83 2.77 -19.00
CA LYS A 104 -13.96 2.42 -19.87
C LYS A 104 -15.29 2.65 -19.17
N LYS A 105 -16.31 3.04 -19.95
CA LYS A 105 -17.68 3.40 -19.49
C LYS A 105 -18.29 2.34 -18.55
N GLN A 106 -18.06 1.06 -18.85
CA GLN A 106 -18.62 -0.06 -18.09
C GLN A 106 -18.14 -0.15 -16.63
N TYR A 107 -17.07 0.55 -16.26
CA TYR A 107 -16.53 0.59 -14.89
C TYR A 107 -16.79 1.92 -14.18
N GLN A 108 -17.42 2.90 -14.85
CA GLN A 108 -17.61 4.24 -14.29
C GLN A 108 -18.80 4.36 -13.33
N TRP A 109 -19.48 3.25 -13.02
CA TRP A 109 -20.58 3.21 -12.04
C TRP A 109 -20.14 3.55 -10.61
N ILE A 110 -18.83 3.61 -10.35
CA ILE A 110 -18.27 4.13 -9.08
C ILE A 110 -18.32 5.65 -8.98
N MET A 111 -18.44 6.36 -10.11
CA MET A 111 -18.52 7.81 -10.14
C MET A 111 -19.96 8.22 -9.86
N SER A 112 -20.14 9.36 -9.20
CA SER A 112 -21.48 9.91 -9.02
C SER A 112 -22.06 10.40 -10.37
N PRO A 113 -23.39 10.39 -10.55
CA PRO A 113 -24.02 10.90 -11.77
C PRO A 113 -23.59 12.33 -12.13
N ALA A 114 -23.46 13.19 -11.11
CA ALA A 114 -23.02 14.58 -11.28
C ALA A 114 -21.56 14.71 -11.76
N GLU A 115 -20.68 13.76 -11.41
CA GLU A 115 -19.30 13.74 -11.90
C GLU A 115 -19.24 13.27 -13.36
N LEU A 116 -20.09 12.30 -13.72
CA LEU A 116 -20.19 11.82 -15.10
C LEU A 116 -20.74 12.89 -16.05
N GLU A 117 -21.73 13.67 -15.62
CA GLU A 117 -22.27 14.81 -16.38
C GLU A 117 -21.22 15.89 -16.65
N LYS A 118 -20.23 16.03 -15.76
CA LYS A 118 -19.07 16.93 -15.92
C LYS A 118 -17.95 16.31 -16.75
N GLY A 119 -18.12 15.10 -17.26
CA GLY A 119 -17.13 14.38 -18.05
C GLY A 119 -15.97 13.80 -17.23
N HIS A 120 -16.10 13.72 -15.91
CA HIS A 120 -15.08 13.09 -15.08
C HIS A 120 -15.11 11.57 -15.25
N ILE A 121 -13.94 10.99 -15.47
CA ILE A 121 -13.72 9.54 -15.56
C ILE A 121 -12.75 9.10 -14.48
N ASN A 122 -12.77 7.81 -14.16
CA ASN A 122 -11.84 7.20 -13.23
C ASN A 122 -10.40 7.27 -13.76
N GLN A 123 -9.63 8.22 -13.23
CA GLN A 123 -8.20 8.35 -13.49
C GLN A 123 -7.33 7.63 -12.44
N LYS A 124 -7.92 7.21 -11.31
CA LYS A 124 -7.20 6.57 -10.19
C LYS A 124 -7.17 5.04 -10.29
N GLY A 125 -7.75 4.46 -11.34
CA GLY A 125 -7.79 3.01 -11.57
C GLY A 125 -8.43 2.27 -10.40
N LEU A 126 -7.74 1.24 -9.88
CA LEU A 126 -8.22 0.44 -8.75
C LEU A 126 -8.32 1.20 -7.43
N TYR A 127 -7.63 2.34 -7.29
CA TYR A 127 -7.68 3.15 -6.07
C TYR A 127 -8.95 4.01 -5.98
N ALA A 128 -9.69 4.17 -7.08
CA ALA A 128 -11.01 4.82 -7.03
C ALA A 128 -12.07 3.96 -6.32
N PHE A 129 -11.85 2.65 -6.23
CA PHE A 129 -12.72 1.71 -5.52
C PHE A 129 -12.30 1.70 -4.05
N THR A 130 -13.00 2.50 -3.24
CA THR A 130 -12.65 2.74 -1.83
C THR A 130 -13.33 1.78 -0.86
N THR A 131 -14.39 1.10 -1.29
CA THR A 131 -15.12 0.12 -0.47
C THR A 131 -14.86 -1.32 -0.92
N VAL A 132 -15.03 -2.27 0.02
CA VAL A 132 -14.87 -3.70 -0.26
C VAL A 132 -15.93 -4.19 -1.25
N ASP A 133 -17.15 -3.69 -1.14
CA ASP A 133 -18.25 -4.13 -1.99
C ASP A 133 -18.12 -3.64 -3.44
N ASP A 134 -17.57 -2.44 -3.65
CA ASP A 134 -17.24 -1.97 -5.00
C ASP A 134 -16.15 -2.85 -5.63
N LEU A 135 -15.13 -3.22 -4.87
CA LEU A 135 -14.09 -4.11 -5.37
C LEU A 135 -14.62 -5.52 -5.67
N LYS A 136 -15.58 -6.05 -4.88
CA LYS A 136 -16.25 -7.33 -5.19
C LYS A 136 -17.06 -7.24 -6.47
N LYS A 137 -17.84 -6.17 -6.65
CA LYS A 137 -18.61 -5.93 -7.88
C LYS A 137 -17.69 -5.85 -9.10
N LEU A 138 -16.60 -5.08 -8.99
CA LEU A 138 -15.59 -4.98 -10.03
C LEU A 138 -14.98 -6.36 -10.35
N PHE A 139 -14.59 -7.12 -9.33
CA PHE A 139 -14.04 -8.47 -9.51
C PHE A 139 -14.99 -9.39 -10.28
N ASN A 140 -16.27 -9.41 -9.91
CA ASN A 140 -17.28 -10.22 -10.58
C ASN A 140 -17.45 -9.80 -12.05
N GLN A 141 -17.49 -8.49 -12.30
CA GLN A 141 -17.59 -7.95 -13.67
C GLN A 141 -16.37 -8.32 -14.52
N LEU A 142 -15.15 -8.16 -13.98
CA LEU A 142 -13.91 -8.53 -14.65
C LEU A 142 -13.85 -10.04 -14.95
N SER A 143 -14.28 -10.87 -13.99
CA SER A 143 -14.30 -12.33 -14.15
C SER A 143 -15.29 -12.75 -15.23
N ALA A 144 -16.49 -12.17 -15.24
CA ALA A 144 -17.49 -12.45 -16.27
C ALA A 144 -16.98 -12.09 -17.68
N ILE A 145 -16.28 -10.95 -17.82
CA ILE A 145 -15.69 -10.55 -19.10
C ILE A 145 -14.62 -11.55 -19.54
N ARG A 146 -13.69 -11.90 -18.65
CA ARG A 146 -12.65 -12.92 -18.91
C ARG A 146 -13.28 -14.23 -19.40
N ASP A 147 -14.29 -14.73 -18.69
CA ASP A 147 -14.89 -16.02 -19.00
C ASP A 147 -15.61 -15.99 -20.36
N ASN A 148 -16.28 -14.87 -20.68
CA ASN A 148 -16.89 -14.67 -21.99
C ASN A 148 -15.86 -14.59 -23.13
N GLU A 149 -14.72 -13.91 -22.91
CA GLU A 149 -13.61 -13.84 -23.88
C GLU A 149 -13.04 -15.24 -24.15
N LEU A 150 -12.86 -16.06 -23.11
CA LEU A 150 -12.39 -17.45 -23.23
C LEU A 150 -13.37 -18.34 -24.00
N ILE A 151 -14.68 -18.20 -23.74
CA ILE A 151 -15.71 -18.97 -24.44
C ILE A 151 -15.72 -18.62 -25.94
N ARG A 152 -15.61 -17.32 -26.28
CA ARG A 152 -15.55 -16.86 -27.67
C ARG A 152 -14.32 -17.42 -28.38
N ALA A 153 -13.14 -17.31 -27.77
CA ALA A 153 -11.90 -17.84 -28.34
C ALA A 153 -11.97 -19.36 -28.62
N LYS A 154 -12.57 -20.14 -27.71
CA LYS A 154 -12.78 -21.58 -27.93
C LYS A 154 -13.70 -21.86 -29.12
N ARG A 155 -14.83 -21.15 -29.24
CA ARG A 155 -15.76 -21.31 -30.37
C ARG A 155 -15.11 -20.97 -31.71
N GLU A 156 -14.29 -19.92 -31.75
CA GLU A 156 -13.56 -19.52 -32.95
C GLU A 156 -12.53 -20.59 -33.37
N GLN A 157 -11.80 -21.18 -32.42
CA GLN A 157 -10.90 -22.30 -32.69
C GLN A 157 -11.63 -23.54 -33.20
N GLU A 158 -12.76 -23.91 -32.60
CA GLU A 158 -13.59 -25.04 -33.04
C GLU A 158 -14.15 -24.85 -34.47
N MET A 159 -14.51 -23.62 -34.83
CA MET A 159 -14.97 -23.28 -36.18
C MET A 159 -13.82 -23.28 -37.19
N ALA A 160 -12.62 -22.82 -36.80
CA ALA A 160 -11.43 -22.84 -37.64
C ALA A 160 -10.91 -24.25 -37.92
N PHE A 161 -11.12 -25.21 -37.02
CA PHE A 161 -10.76 -26.62 -37.21
C PHE A 161 -11.77 -27.42 -38.05
N LYS A 162 -12.98 -26.89 -38.25
CA LYS A 162 -14.06 -27.54 -39.02
C LYS A 162 -14.13 -27.09 -40.48
N ASN A 163 -13.41 -26.01 -40.85
CA ASN A 163 -13.24 -25.53 -42.22
C ASN A 163 -11.90 -25.99 -42.78
#